data_AF-A0A4R7RUM0-F1
#
_entry.id   AF-A0A4R7RUM0-F1
#
_cell.length_a   1.000
_cell.length_b   1.000
_cell.length_c   1.000
_cell.angle_alpha   90.00
_cell.angle_beta   90.00
_cell.angle_gamma   90.00
#
_symmetry.space_group_name_H-M   'P 1'
#
loop_
_entity.id
_entity.type
_entity.pdbx_description
1 polymer ?
#
loop_
_entity_poly.entity_id
_entity_poly.type
_entity_poly.pdbx_seq_one_letter_code
_entity_poly.pdbx_strand_id
1 'polypeptide(L)'
;MKQNPMKLVHKSLTSWFSGICVVLIAISTVATAQTPAQPEYVAYYNPETGFKPAQTSLTQIFLQLAGSLEHHGSPEPYIRHMQAEHKRISSLYEQKTGKPHKGRMPAHMADEYLQQLVSNWNALSPRLGLDTFSKEIGRCAREGIRGTRNTGTIAIEIFNQHQDLVIEGMKSGAGKGNDFERLRSKIKTELEFDKPGVTLVGYETQRRDAVRYALVIEGRFHALDKKIDAALPTEQASELKNVMHCFFMDLCELAHSEFEIGMLNWSLQ
;
A
#
# COMPACT_ATOMS: atom_id res chain seq x y z
N MET A 1 -38.49 -12.41 -19.06
CA MET A 1 -38.14 -10.98 -19.25
C MET A 1 -37.20 -10.58 -18.14
N LYS A 2 -35.94 -10.24 -18.47
CA LYS A 2 -34.91 -9.82 -17.51
C LYS A 2 -35.18 -8.38 -17.09
N GLN A 3 -35.42 -8.13 -15.80
CA GLN A 3 -35.40 -6.78 -15.25
C GLN A 3 -33.95 -6.33 -15.04
N ASN A 4 -33.65 -5.13 -15.51
CA ASN A 4 -32.32 -4.52 -15.53
C ASN A 4 -32.00 -3.90 -14.16
N PRO A 5 -30.97 -4.35 -13.41
CA PRO A 5 -30.63 -3.80 -12.09
C PRO A 5 -29.98 -2.40 -12.13
N MET A 6 -29.62 -1.89 -13.32
CA MET A 6 -28.96 -0.57 -13.47
C MET A 6 -29.86 0.66 -13.31
N LYS A 7 -31.19 0.51 -13.11
CA LYS A 7 -32.10 1.67 -13.06
C LYS A 7 -32.46 2.18 -11.65
N LEU A 8 -31.99 1.55 -10.57
CA LEU A 8 -32.22 2.05 -9.21
C LEU A 8 -31.08 2.88 -8.61
N VAL A 9 -29.86 2.83 -9.18
CA VAL A 9 -28.69 3.56 -8.64
C VAL A 9 -28.61 4.99 -9.17
N HIS A 10 -29.46 5.37 -10.14
CA HIS A 10 -29.37 6.66 -10.83
C HIS A 10 -30.25 7.79 -10.26
N LYS A 11 -30.97 7.57 -9.14
CA LYS A 11 -31.91 8.56 -8.58
C LYS A 11 -31.63 9.03 -7.15
N SER A 12 -30.47 8.73 -6.57
CA SER A 12 -30.14 9.14 -5.20
C SER A 12 -28.93 10.09 -5.08
N LEU A 13 -28.14 10.27 -6.14
CA LEU A 13 -26.90 11.06 -6.12
C LEU A 13 -27.05 12.50 -6.64
N THR A 14 -28.26 13.06 -6.61
CA THR A 14 -28.51 14.46 -7.01
C THR A 14 -29.31 15.19 -5.94
N SER A 15 -28.63 15.60 -4.89
CA SER A 15 -28.86 16.87 -4.18
C SER A 15 -27.85 16.95 -3.04
N TRP A 16 -27.45 18.17 -2.66
CA TRP A 16 -26.48 18.54 -1.61
C TRP A 16 -25.04 18.81 -2.09
N PHE A 17 -24.95 19.75 -3.03
CA PHE A 17 -23.86 20.72 -3.09
C PHE A 17 -24.40 22.09 -2.66
N SER A 18 -23.82 22.72 -1.65
CA SER A 18 -23.63 24.19 -1.52
C SER A 18 -22.98 24.54 -0.19
N GLY A 19 -21.86 25.29 -0.24
CA GLY A 19 -21.25 25.92 0.93
C GLY A 19 -19.75 26.24 0.79
N ILE A 20 -19.37 27.04 -0.20
CA ILE A 20 -18.02 27.64 -0.34
C ILE A 20 -17.83 28.72 0.74
N CYS A 21 -16.63 28.81 1.34
CA CYS A 21 -16.00 30.09 1.68
C CYS A 21 -14.47 29.98 1.81
N VAL A 22 -13.82 31.09 1.45
CA VAL A 22 -12.42 31.29 1.02
C VAL A 22 -11.58 31.92 2.15
N VAL A 23 -10.26 32.03 1.93
CA VAL A 23 -9.24 32.91 2.58
C VAL A 23 -8.46 32.19 3.71
N LEU A 24 -7.14 31.96 3.61
CA LEU A 24 -6.07 32.96 3.74
C LEU A 24 -4.76 32.55 3.03
N ILE A 25 -4.27 33.44 2.17
CA ILE A 25 -2.84 33.60 1.83
C ILE A 25 -2.43 34.93 2.44
N ALA A 26 -1.41 34.95 3.31
CA ALA A 26 -0.40 36.01 3.38
C ALA A 26 0.72 35.68 4.39
N ILE A 27 1.93 35.52 3.83
CA ILE A 27 3.23 36.06 4.30
C ILE A 27 3.73 35.63 5.68
N SER A 28 4.72 34.74 5.68
CA SER A 28 5.80 34.72 6.68
C SER A 28 7.14 34.38 6.03
N THR A 29 7.99 35.40 5.95
CA THR A 29 9.45 35.38 6.10
C THR A 29 10.27 34.38 5.28
N VAL A 30 11.11 34.95 4.39
CA VAL A 30 12.31 34.33 3.84
C VAL A 30 13.25 33.97 4.99
N ALA A 31 13.08 32.79 5.57
CA ALA A 31 14.15 32.11 6.26
C ALA A 31 15.14 31.65 5.18
N THR A 32 16.42 31.93 5.37
CA THR A 32 17.49 31.26 4.62
C THR A 32 17.26 29.76 4.70
N ALA A 33 16.74 29.17 3.63
CA ALA A 33 16.52 27.75 3.53
C ALA A 33 17.89 27.09 3.61
N GLN A 34 18.22 26.55 4.79
CA GLN A 34 18.97 25.31 4.81
C GLN A 34 18.25 24.41 3.82
N THR A 35 18.93 23.96 2.76
CA THR A 35 18.38 22.98 1.81
C THR A 35 17.62 21.98 2.65
N PRO A 36 16.27 21.90 2.55
CA PRO A 36 15.51 21.01 3.39
C PRO A 36 16.18 19.65 3.24
N ALA A 37 16.58 19.04 4.35
CA ALA A 37 17.07 17.67 4.30
C ALA A 37 16.03 16.91 3.48
N GLN A 38 16.45 16.33 2.36
CA GLN A 38 15.49 15.72 1.44
C GLN A 38 14.65 14.73 2.25
N PRO A 39 13.32 14.71 2.05
CA PRO A 39 12.48 13.77 2.77
C PRO A 39 13.04 12.36 2.63
N GLU A 40 13.10 11.61 3.72
CA GLU A 40 13.82 10.32 3.73
C GLU A 40 13.24 9.30 2.73
N TYR A 41 11.97 9.46 2.32
CA TYR A 41 11.36 8.61 1.29
C TYR A 41 12.07 8.71 -0.07
N VAL A 42 12.76 9.83 -0.38
CA VAL A 42 13.41 10.08 -1.68
C VAL A 42 14.48 9.02 -2.02
N ALA A 43 15.09 8.41 -1.00
CA ALA A 43 16.04 7.31 -1.20
C ALA A 43 15.42 6.05 -1.82
N TYR A 44 14.11 5.86 -1.63
CA TYR A 44 13.37 4.66 -2.05
C TYR A 44 12.41 4.99 -3.20
N TYR A 45 11.61 6.05 -3.03
CA TYR A 45 10.66 6.59 -3.98
C TYR A 45 11.00 8.05 -4.29
N ASN A 46 11.37 8.36 -5.54
CA ASN A 46 11.64 9.72 -5.96
C ASN A 46 10.42 10.30 -6.71
N PRO A 47 9.76 11.35 -6.21
CA PRO A 47 8.58 11.91 -6.87
C PRO A 47 8.90 12.56 -8.22
N GLU A 48 10.15 12.96 -8.47
CA GLU A 48 10.56 13.58 -9.74
C GLU A 48 10.78 12.54 -10.84
N THR A 49 11.36 11.39 -10.50
CA THR A 49 11.66 10.31 -11.47
C THR A 49 10.64 9.17 -11.43
N GLY A 50 9.71 9.20 -10.47
CA GLY A 50 8.74 8.15 -10.23
C GLY A 50 9.32 6.91 -9.56
N PHE A 51 8.62 5.79 -9.74
CA PHE A 51 9.03 4.49 -9.22
C PHE A 51 10.21 3.92 -9.99
N LYS A 52 11.07 3.14 -9.33
CA LYS A 52 12.06 2.32 -10.03
C LYS A 52 11.32 1.20 -10.78
N PRO A 53 11.91 0.62 -11.84
CA PRO A 53 11.37 -0.61 -12.45
C PRO A 53 11.22 -1.73 -11.41
N ALA A 54 10.38 -2.73 -11.69
CA ALA A 54 10.07 -3.82 -10.76
C ALA A 54 11.34 -4.39 -10.08
N GLN A 55 11.37 -4.37 -8.76
CA GLN A 55 12.55 -4.71 -7.95
C GLN A 55 12.56 -6.20 -7.55
N THR A 56 13.73 -6.71 -7.14
CA THR A 56 13.91 -8.09 -6.63
C THR A 56 14.14 -8.15 -5.11
N SER A 57 13.81 -7.07 -4.40
CA SER A 57 13.94 -6.97 -2.94
C SER A 57 12.64 -6.51 -2.33
N LEU A 58 11.98 -7.38 -1.57
CA LEU A 58 10.72 -7.05 -0.89
C LEU A 58 10.88 -5.81 0.02
N THR A 59 12.00 -5.71 0.72
CA THR A 59 12.31 -4.51 1.54
C THR A 59 12.28 -3.23 0.70
N GLN A 60 12.91 -3.21 -0.48
CA GLN A 60 12.92 -2.02 -1.33
C GLN A 60 11.54 -1.71 -1.90
N ILE A 61 10.79 -2.74 -2.27
CA ILE A 61 9.42 -2.62 -2.79
C ILE A 61 8.49 -2.00 -1.73
N PHE A 62 8.47 -2.57 -0.51
CA PHE A 62 7.64 -2.04 0.56
C PHE A 62 8.06 -0.63 0.98
N LEU A 63 9.36 -0.29 0.91
CA LEU A 63 9.83 1.08 1.15
C LEU A 63 9.41 2.05 0.03
N GLN A 64 9.33 1.59 -1.21
CA GLN A 64 8.80 2.38 -2.33
C GLN A 64 7.30 2.64 -2.19
N LEU A 65 6.53 1.61 -1.89
CA LEU A 65 5.11 1.72 -1.59
C LEU A 65 4.89 2.71 -0.43
N ALA A 66 5.60 2.51 0.69
CA ALA A 66 5.51 3.39 1.85
C ALA A 66 5.85 4.85 1.50
N GLY A 67 6.93 5.07 0.74
CA GLY A 67 7.32 6.40 0.27
C GLY A 67 6.30 7.05 -0.67
N SER A 68 5.68 6.27 -1.56
CA SER A 68 4.59 6.75 -2.42
C SER A 68 3.37 7.16 -1.61
N LEU A 69 2.96 6.36 -0.64
CA LEU A 69 1.83 6.68 0.25
C LEU A 69 2.13 7.94 1.07
N GLU A 70 3.35 8.09 1.57
CA GLU A 70 3.80 9.27 2.32
C GLU A 70 3.84 10.55 1.48
N HIS A 71 4.22 10.44 0.20
CA HIS A 71 4.28 11.59 -0.69
C HIS A 71 2.90 11.98 -1.23
N HIS A 72 2.19 11.03 -1.84
CA HIS A 72 0.94 11.30 -2.57
C HIS A 72 -0.29 11.30 -1.69
N GLY A 73 -0.25 10.64 -0.52
CA GLY A 73 -1.43 10.38 0.30
C GLY A 73 -2.54 9.63 -0.45
N SER A 74 -2.14 8.88 -1.47
CA SER A 74 -3.02 8.07 -2.27
C SER A 74 -2.26 6.83 -2.71
N PRO A 75 -2.94 5.69 -2.80
CA PRO A 75 -2.36 4.47 -3.36
C PRO A 75 -2.27 4.46 -4.88
N GLU A 76 -3.06 5.30 -5.56
CA GLU A 76 -3.22 5.29 -7.00
C GLU A 76 -1.89 5.27 -7.77
N PRO A 77 -0.88 6.10 -7.43
CA PRO A 77 0.36 6.14 -8.18
C PRO A 77 1.09 4.79 -8.20
N TYR A 78 1.08 4.06 -7.07
CA TYR A 78 1.72 2.75 -6.99
C TYR A 78 0.95 1.70 -7.80
N ILE A 79 -0.38 1.69 -7.73
CA ILE A 79 -1.18 0.74 -8.51
C ILE A 79 -0.97 0.95 -10.02
N ARG A 80 -0.96 2.20 -10.48
CA ARG A 80 -0.68 2.53 -11.89
C ARG A 80 0.72 2.09 -12.31
N HIS A 81 1.71 2.30 -11.45
CA HIS A 81 3.06 1.80 -11.68
C HIS A 81 3.07 0.27 -11.84
N MET A 82 2.39 -0.45 -10.95
CA MET A 82 2.31 -1.90 -11.01
C MET A 82 1.63 -2.41 -12.27
N GLN A 83 0.51 -1.80 -12.68
CA GLN A 83 -0.15 -2.13 -13.95
C GLN A 83 0.80 -1.93 -15.15
N ALA A 84 1.56 -0.84 -15.16
CA ALA A 84 2.52 -0.55 -16.22
C ALA A 84 3.69 -1.56 -16.25
N GLU A 85 4.27 -1.90 -15.10
CA GLU A 85 5.36 -2.87 -15.01
C GLU A 85 4.91 -4.29 -15.38
N HIS A 86 3.73 -4.72 -14.91
CA HIS A 86 3.14 -5.99 -15.32
C HIS A 86 2.97 -6.07 -16.83
N LYS A 87 2.45 -5.01 -17.46
CA LYS A 87 2.31 -4.92 -18.92
C LYS A 87 3.67 -5.00 -19.61
N ARG A 88 4.64 -4.18 -19.18
CA ARG A 88 5.99 -4.13 -19.75
C ARG A 88 6.68 -5.49 -19.71
N ILE A 89 6.67 -6.15 -18.55
CA ILE A 89 7.35 -7.43 -18.34
C ILE A 89 6.62 -8.57 -19.06
N SER A 90 5.28 -8.53 -19.13
CA SER A 90 4.52 -9.52 -19.91
C SER A 90 4.84 -9.43 -21.40
N SER A 91 4.95 -8.20 -21.95
CA SER A 91 5.39 -8.00 -23.34
C SER A 91 6.82 -8.50 -23.57
N LEU A 92 7.74 -8.23 -22.63
CA LEU A 92 9.12 -8.72 -22.72
C LEU A 92 9.18 -10.26 -22.70
N TYR A 93 8.39 -10.90 -21.84
CA TYR A 93 8.29 -12.35 -21.77
C TYR A 93 7.80 -12.95 -23.09
N GLU A 94 6.72 -12.40 -23.66
CA GLU A 94 6.18 -12.86 -24.93
C GLU A 94 7.19 -12.68 -26.07
N GLN A 95 7.87 -11.53 -26.13
CA GLN A 95 8.94 -11.27 -27.09
C GLN A 95 10.08 -12.30 -26.98
N LYS A 96 10.49 -12.66 -25.76
CA LYS A 96 11.62 -13.55 -25.52
C LYS A 96 11.30 -15.04 -25.67
N THR A 97 10.06 -15.44 -25.40
CA THR A 97 9.67 -16.85 -25.30
C THR A 97 8.69 -17.31 -26.38
N GLY A 98 8.05 -16.39 -27.11
CA GLY A 98 6.97 -16.68 -28.05
C GLY A 98 5.68 -17.18 -27.38
N LYS A 99 5.56 -17.09 -26.04
CA LYS A 99 4.41 -17.55 -25.28
C LYS A 99 3.78 -16.38 -24.52
N PRO A 100 2.44 -16.31 -24.41
CA PRO A 100 1.80 -15.30 -23.60
C PRO A 100 2.16 -15.51 -22.12
N HIS A 101 2.54 -14.43 -21.45
CA HIS A 101 2.70 -14.45 -19.99
C HIS A 101 1.32 -14.42 -19.33
N LYS A 102 1.02 -15.42 -18.51
CA LYS A 102 -0.13 -15.38 -17.61
C LYS A 102 0.29 -14.57 -16.38
N GLY A 103 0.17 -13.25 -16.51
CA GLY A 103 0.53 -12.30 -15.45
C GLY A 103 -0.04 -12.70 -14.09
N ARG A 104 0.69 -12.36 -13.02
CA ARG A 104 0.28 -12.59 -11.62
C ARG A 104 -0.39 -11.37 -10.97
N MET A 105 -0.71 -10.34 -11.77
CA MET A 105 -1.48 -9.22 -11.26
C MET A 105 -2.86 -9.74 -10.81
N PRO A 106 -3.35 -9.37 -9.62
CA PRO A 106 -4.68 -9.78 -9.19
C PRO A 106 -5.73 -9.40 -10.24
N ALA A 107 -6.60 -10.33 -10.63
CA ALA A 107 -7.49 -10.15 -11.78
C ALA A 107 -8.49 -8.99 -11.57
N HIS A 108 -8.81 -8.65 -10.31
CA HIS A 108 -9.68 -7.53 -9.97
C HIS A 108 -8.99 -6.17 -10.10
N MET A 109 -7.66 -6.09 -10.23
CA MET A 109 -6.88 -4.85 -10.39
C MET A 109 -6.92 -4.28 -11.81
N ALA A 110 -8.09 -4.32 -12.45
CA ALA A 110 -8.33 -3.76 -13.76
C ALA A 110 -8.48 -2.22 -13.71
N ASP A 111 -8.42 -1.57 -14.89
CA ASP A 111 -8.56 -0.12 -15.00
C ASP A 111 -9.91 0.38 -14.47
N GLU A 112 -10.99 -0.38 -14.67
CA GLU A 112 -12.32 -0.06 -14.16
C GLU A 112 -12.35 -0.06 -12.63
N TYR A 113 -11.69 -1.04 -11.99
CA TYR A 113 -11.58 -1.10 -10.54
C TYR A 113 -10.79 0.10 -10.02
N LEU A 114 -9.64 0.41 -10.65
CA LEU A 114 -8.82 1.55 -10.24
C LEU A 114 -9.57 2.88 -10.40
N GLN A 115 -10.31 3.07 -11.49
CA GLN A 115 -11.13 4.28 -11.69
C GLN A 115 -12.19 4.44 -10.59
N GLN A 116 -12.89 3.35 -10.27
CA GLN A 116 -13.88 3.36 -9.19
C GLN A 116 -13.23 3.67 -7.83
N LEU A 117 -12.08 3.05 -7.57
CA LEU A 117 -11.30 3.24 -6.35
C LEU A 117 -10.85 4.69 -6.20
N VAL A 118 -10.25 5.28 -7.23
CA VAL A 118 -9.78 6.67 -7.23
C VAL A 118 -10.94 7.64 -7.07
N SER A 119 -12.06 7.39 -7.75
CA SER A 119 -13.28 8.19 -7.59
C SER A 119 -13.77 8.16 -6.13
N ASN A 120 -13.86 6.97 -5.54
CA ASN A 120 -14.29 6.82 -4.14
C ASN A 120 -13.30 7.45 -3.17
N TRP A 121 -11.99 7.25 -3.37
CA TRP A 121 -10.94 7.83 -2.56
C TRP A 121 -11.02 9.36 -2.56
N ASN A 122 -11.11 9.97 -3.74
CA ASN A 122 -11.18 11.42 -3.88
C ASN A 122 -12.47 12.00 -3.28
N ALA A 123 -13.59 11.32 -3.43
CA ALA A 123 -14.86 11.74 -2.84
C ALA A 123 -14.84 11.67 -1.29
N LEU A 124 -14.21 10.65 -0.73
CA LEU A 124 -14.19 10.41 0.72
C LEU A 124 -13.03 11.11 1.44
N SER A 125 -11.93 11.39 0.73
CA SER A 125 -10.69 11.92 1.31
C SER A 125 -10.90 13.21 2.11
N PRO A 126 -11.62 14.24 1.62
CA PRO A 126 -11.82 15.47 2.40
C PRO A 126 -12.58 15.25 3.71
N ARG A 127 -13.55 14.31 3.73
CA ARG A 127 -14.40 14.06 4.89
C ARG A 127 -13.72 13.18 5.93
N LEU A 128 -13.01 12.15 5.49
CA LEU A 128 -12.40 11.16 6.38
C LEU A 128 -10.92 11.47 6.68
N GLY A 129 -10.31 12.39 5.93
CA GLY A 129 -8.88 12.70 6.00
C GLY A 129 -8.02 11.59 5.40
N LEU A 130 -8.44 10.97 4.30
CA LEU A 130 -7.74 9.80 3.72
C LEU A 130 -6.33 10.14 3.21
N ASP A 131 -6.13 11.35 2.69
CA ASP A 131 -4.78 11.85 2.33
C ASP A 131 -3.84 11.82 3.53
N THR A 132 -4.22 12.52 4.61
CA THR A 132 -3.42 12.56 5.84
C THR A 132 -3.22 11.17 6.43
N PHE A 133 -4.28 10.35 6.45
CA PHE A 133 -4.21 8.98 6.91
C PHE A 133 -3.18 8.17 6.11
N SER A 134 -3.29 8.16 4.78
CA SER A 134 -2.35 7.45 3.89
C SER A 134 -0.91 7.92 4.09
N LYS A 135 -0.70 9.24 4.25
CA LYS A 135 0.64 9.78 4.50
C LYS A 135 1.22 9.29 5.82
N GLU A 136 0.40 9.25 6.86
CA GLU A 136 0.79 8.71 8.17
C GLU A 136 1.09 7.21 8.11
N ILE A 137 0.27 6.43 7.40
CA ILE A 137 0.50 4.99 7.20
C ILE A 137 1.82 4.78 6.44
N GLY A 138 2.05 5.50 5.35
CA GLY A 138 3.29 5.43 4.57
C GLY A 138 4.52 5.71 5.43
N ARG A 139 4.50 6.81 6.19
CA ARG A 139 5.58 7.15 7.12
C ARG A 139 5.78 6.05 8.18
N CYS A 140 4.72 5.61 8.85
CA CYS A 140 4.85 4.59 9.91
C CYS A 140 5.34 3.25 9.37
N ALA A 141 4.91 2.85 8.17
CA ALA A 141 5.39 1.64 7.51
C ALA A 141 6.89 1.75 7.21
N ARG A 142 7.34 2.89 6.67
CA ARG A 142 8.77 3.16 6.41
C ARG A 142 9.60 3.06 7.68
N GLU A 143 9.16 3.71 8.76
CA GLU A 143 9.85 3.65 10.05
C GLU A 143 9.79 2.25 10.67
N GLY A 144 8.68 1.53 10.51
CA GLY A 144 8.53 0.14 10.97
C GLY A 144 9.45 -0.83 10.25
N ILE A 145 9.79 -0.58 8.99
CA ILE A 145 10.73 -1.39 8.21
C ILE A 145 12.18 -1.03 8.54
N ARG A 146 12.51 0.27 8.62
CA ARG A 146 13.89 0.74 8.80
C ARG A 146 14.35 0.75 10.25
N GLY A 147 13.42 0.87 11.20
CA GLY A 147 13.72 1.02 12.60
C GLY A 147 14.34 2.38 12.91
N THR A 148 14.51 2.67 14.19
CA THR A 148 15.22 3.89 14.60
C THR A 148 16.67 3.85 14.10
N ARG A 149 17.16 4.96 13.52
CA ARG A 149 18.53 5.10 12.98
C ARG A 149 18.86 4.19 11.79
N ASN A 150 17.87 3.68 11.06
CA ASN A 150 18.06 2.90 9.83
C ASN A 150 18.82 1.58 10.00
N THR A 151 18.74 0.96 11.17
CA THR A 151 19.40 -0.32 11.46
C THR A 151 18.66 -1.53 10.88
N GLY A 152 17.48 -1.32 10.28
CA GLY A 152 16.54 -2.37 9.95
C GLY A 152 15.76 -2.87 11.18
N THR A 153 14.63 -3.53 10.93
CA THR A 153 13.83 -4.20 11.97
C THR A 153 13.58 -5.66 11.61
N ILE A 154 12.90 -6.38 12.52
CA ILE A 154 12.37 -7.72 12.26
C ILE A 154 11.48 -7.81 11.00
N ALA A 155 10.91 -6.69 10.51
CA ALA A 155 10.18 -6.68 9.24
C ALA A 155 11.08 -7.05 8.05
N ILE A 156 12.33 -6.57 8.03
CA ILE A 156 13.32 -6.92 6.99
C ILE A 156 13.66 -8.41 7.06
N GLU A 157 13.81 -8.96 8.27
CA GLU A 157 14.07 -10.38 8.45
C GLU A 157 12.92 -11.24 7.91
N ILE A 158 11.68 -10.85 8.20
CA ILE A 158 10.48 -11.52 7.68
C ILE A 158 10.46 -11.46 6.15
N PHE A 159 10.75 -10.30 5.56
CA PHE A 159 10.81 -10.13 4.10
C PHE A 159 11.90 -11.00 3.48
N ASN A 160 13.11 -11.02 4.05
CA ASN A 160 14.22 -11.83 3.54
C ASN A 160 13.89 -13.32 3.61
N GLN A 161 13.38 -13.80 4.76
CA GLN A 161 12.96 -15.20 4.92
C GLN A 161 11.87 -15.60 3.92
N HIS A 162 10.91 -14.71 3.65
CA HIS A 162 9.87 -14.97 2.66
C HIS A 162 10.44 -14.99 1.24
N GLN A 163 11.28 -14.02 0.90
CA GLN A 163 11.96 -13.94 -0.39
C GLN A 163 12.79 -15.19 -0.68
N ASP A 164 13.56 -15.69 0.30
CA ASP A 164 14.34 -16.92 0.15
C ASP A 164 13.43 -18.12 -0.20
N LEU A 165 12.29 -18.23 0.47
CA LEU A 165 11.33 -19.32 0.23
C LEU A 165 10.61 -19.20 -1.10
N VAL A 166 10.31 -17.99 -1.57
CA VAL A 166 9.79 -17.78 -2.93
C VAL A 166 10.83 -18.22 -3.96
N ILE A 167 12.09 -17.82 -3.79
CA ILE A 167 13.19 -18.21 -4.69
C ILE A 167 13.40 -19.72 -4.69
N GLU A 168 13.40 -20.37 -3.53
CA GLU A 168 13.51 -21.84 -3.40
C GLU A 168 12.32 -22.56 -4.05
N GLY A 169 11.10 -22.06 -3.85
CA GLY A 169 9.90 -22.58 -4.50
C GLY A 169 9.95 -22.44 -6.03
N MET A 170 10.47 -21.32 -6.54
CA MET A 170 10.71 -21.12 -7.98
C MET A 170 11.74 -22.11 -8.54
N LYS A 171 12.82 -22.39 -7.79
CA LYS A 171 13.88 -23.34 -8.21
C LYS A 171 13.41 -24.81 -8.21
N SER A 172 12.67 -25.21 -7.19
CA SER A 172 12.23 -26.59 -7.00
C SER A 172 10.99 -26.97 -7.81
N GLY A 173 10.29 -25.99 -8.38
CA GLY A 173 8.98 -26.20 -9.02
C GLY A 173 7.88 -26.61 -8.05
N ALA A 174 8.17 -26.63 -6.73
CA ALA A 174 7.21 -26.97 -5.68
C ALA A 174 6.51 -25.70 -5.19
N GLY A 175 5.24 -25.53 -5.60
CA GLY A 175 4.43 -24.35 -5.29
C GLY A 175 3.72 -24.36 -3.92
N LYS A 176 4.27 -24.99 -2.88
CA LYS A 176 3.63 -25.01 -1.55
C LYS A 176 4.42 -24.19 -0.53
N GLY A 177 3.80 -23.12 -0.03
CA GLY A 177 4.28 -22.35 1.13
C GLY A 177 5.09 -21.09 0.80
N ASN A 178 5.01 -20.57 -0.41
CA ASN A 178 5.65 -19.32 -0.83
C ASN A 178 4.63 -18.26 -1.31
N ASP A 179 3.38 -18.34 -0.84
CA ASP A 179 2.32 -17.40 -1.20
C ASP A 179 2.25 -16.20 -0.26
N PHE A 180 1.52 -15.18 -0.70
CA PHE A 180 1.31 -13.95 0.05
C PHE A 180 0.64 -14.18 1.42
N GLU A 181 -0.25 -15.17 1.54
CA GLU A 181 -0.94 -15.48 2.79
C GLU A 181 0.00 -15.93 3.89
N ARG A 182 1.06 -16.68 3.56
CA ARG A 182 2.10 -17.00 4.53
C ARG A 182 2.87 -15.77 5.00
N LEU A 183 3.27 -14.88 4.08
CA LEU A 183 3.93 -13.62 4.43
C LEU A 183 3.05 -12.80 5.37
N ARG A 184 1.77 -12.63 5.00
CA ARG A 184 0.77 -11.94 5.81
C ARG A 184 0.63 -12.55 7.20
N SER A 185 0.52 -13.86 7.30
CA SER A 185 0.40 -14.57 8.59
C SER A 185 1.64 -14.36 9.46
N LYS A 186 2.84 -14.38 8.86
CA LYS A 186 4.10 -14.15 9.56
C LYS A 186 4.21 -12.71 10.07
N ILE A 187 3.89 -11.72 9.22
CA ILE A 187 3.82 -10.30 9.61
C ILE A 187 2.85 -10.11 10.77
N LYS A 188 1.62 -10.65 10.64
CA LYS A 188 0.59 -10.57 11.69
C LYS A 188 1.12 -11.10 13.02
N THR A 189 1.74 -12.28 13.00
CA THR A 189 2.20 -12.96 14.20
C THR A 189 3.37 -12.25 14.87
N GLU A 190 4.40 -11.89 14.09
CA GLU A 190 5.64 -11.30 14.62
C GLU A 190 5.49 -9.83 14.99
N LEU A 191 4.64 -9.09 14.28
CA LEU A 191 4.36 -7.68 14.57
C LEU A 191 3.20 -7.48 15.55
N GLU A 192 2.63 -8.58 16.05
CA GLU A 192 1.62 -8.60 17.11
C GLU A 192 0.30 -7.90 16.76
N PHE A 193 -0.04 -7.81 15.47
CA PHE A 193 -1.32 -7.27 15.02
C PHE A 193 -2.49 -8.05 15.64
N ASP A 194 -3.54 -7.31 16.02
CA ASP A 194 -4.76 -7.81 16.67
C ASP A 194 -4.57 -8.40 18.08
N LYS A 195 -3.37 -8.30 18.68
CA LYS A 195 -3.14 -8.77 20.05
C LYS A 195 -3.51 -7.70 21.08
N PRO A 196 -4.43 -7.98 22.03
CA PRO A 196 -4.74 -7.03 23.08
C PRO A 196 -3.57 -6.92 24.08
N GLY A 197 -3.24 -5.68 24.48
CA GLY A 197 -2.32 -5.45 25.61
C GLY A 197 -0.85 -5.75 25.35
N VAL A 198 -0.38 -5.62 24.11
CA VAL A 198 1.04 -5.79 23.75
C VAL A 198 1.94 -4.92 24.62
N THR A 199 2.89 -5.55 25.31
CA THR A 199 3.95 -4.88 26.06
C THR A 199 5.26 -4.94 25.26
N LEU A 200 5.96 -3.81 25.20
CA LEU A 200 7.25 -3.70 24.51
C LEU A 200 8.44 -3.95 25.46
N VAL A 201 8.17 -4.21 26.74
CA VAL A 201 9.21 -4.44 27.75
C VAL A 201 9.94 -5.75 27.44
N GLY A 202 11.27 -5.71 27.42
CA GLY A 202 12.11 -6.87 27.13
C GLY A 202 12.33 -7.15 25.63
N TYR A 203 11.71 -6.37 24.73
CA TYR A 203 11.99 -6.48 23.30
C TYR A 203 13.32 -5.81 22.96
N GLU A 204 14.12 -6.50 22.13
CA GLU A 204 15.25 -5.90 21.46
C GLU A 204 14.79 -4.73 20.57
N THR A 205 15.67 -3.74 20.37
CA THR A 205 15.34 -2.49 19.66
C THR A 205 14.69 -2.73 18.29
N GLN A 206 15.21 -3.69 17.51
CA GLN A 206 14.70 -3.98 16.17
C GLN A 206 13.26 -4.52 16.19
N ARG A 207 12.96 -5.49 17.08
CA ARG A 207 11.60 -6.02 17.26
C ARG A 207 10.67 -4.97 17.86
N ARG A 208 11.14 -4.24 18.87
CA ARG A 208 10.41 -3.17 19.55
C ARG A 208 9.92 -2.12 18.56
N ASP A 209 10.81 -1.65 17.68
CA ASP A 209 10.49 -0.57 16.76
C ASP A 209 9.45 -1.02 15.72
N ALA A 210 9.61 -2.22 15.13
CA ALA A 210 8.61 -2.75 14.19
C ALA A 210 7.23 -2.93 14.84
N VAL A 211 7.17 -3.56 16.01
CA VAL A 211 5.92 -3.80 16.74
C VAL A 211 5.29 -2.47 17.16
N ARG A 212 6.09 -1.51 17.65
CA ARG A 212 5.60 -0.17 17.99
C ARG A 212 4.94 0.51 16.79
N TYR A 213 5.56 0.50 15.61
CA TYR A 213 4.98 1.15 14.44
C TYR A 213 3.78 0.37 13.87
N ALA A 214 3.76 -0.96 13.98
CA ALA A 214 2.59 -1.77 13.68
C ALA A 214 1.38 -1.39 14.55
N LEU A 215 1.59 -1.26 15.87
CA LEU A 215 0.55 -0.80 16.80
C LEU A 215 0.08 0.63 16.50
N VAL A 216 0.98 1.51 16.06
CA VAL A 216 0.60 2.86 15.62
C VAL A 216 -0.32 2.77 14.39
N ILE A 217 0.05 1.97 13.38
CA ILE A 217 -0.76 1.75 12.18
C ILE A 217 -2.15 1.21 12.56
N GLU A 218 -2.22 0.17 13.38
CA GLU A 218 -3.47 -0.42 13.87
C GLU A 218 -4.33 0.64 14.59
N GLY A 219 -3.72 1.44 15.46
CA GLY A 219 -4.40 2.55 16.13
C GLY A 219 -4.97 3.59 15.16
N ARG A 220 -4.31 3.85 14.03
CA ARG A 220 -4.81 4.76 12.98
C ARG A 220 -6.01 4.17 12.25
N PHE A 221 -5.98 2.88 11.92
CA PHE A 221 -7.14 2.19 11.33
C PHE A 221 -8.32 2.22 12.30
N HIS A 222 -8.13 1.90 13.58
CA HIS A 222 -9.19 1.99 14.58
C HIS A 222 -9.77 3.41 14.72
N ALA A 223 -8.94 4.45 14.62
CA ALA A 223 -9.41 5.83 14.65
C ALA A 223 -10.22 6.19 13.39
N LEU A 224 -9.80 5.71 12.21
CA LEU A 224 -10.55 5.88 10.96
C LEU A 224 -11.90 5.14 11.02
N ASP A 225 -11.90 3.90 11.49
CA ASP A 225 -13.10 3.08 11.64
C ASP A 225 -14.14 3.78 12.54
N LYS A 226 -13.70 4.36 13.66
CA LYS A 226 -14.57 5.17 14.53
C LYS A 226 -15.14 6.40 13.84
N LYS A 227 -14.35 7.09 13.00
CA LYS A 227 -14.85 8.22 12.21
C LYS A 227 -15.89 7.77 11.18
N ILE A 228 -15.69 6.62 10.56
CA ILE A 228 -16.62 6.01 9.62
C ILE A 228 -17.93 5.63 10.33
N ASP A 229 -17.84 4.96 11.47
CA ASP A 229 -19.01 4.54 12.28
C ASP A 229 -19.83 5.75 12.77
N ALA A 230 -19.16 6.87 13.10
CA ALA A 230 -19.85 8.11 13.48
C ALA A 230 -20.48 8.85 12.28
N ALA A 231 -20.01 8.57 11.06
CA ALA A 231 -20.36 9.31 9.85
C ALA A 231 -21.45 8.64 9.01
N LEU A 232 -21.65 7.33 9.14
CA LEU A 232 -22.50 6.51 8.27
C LEU A 232 -23.39 5.55 9.07
N PRO A 233 -24.54 5.12 8.52
CA PRO A 233 -25.31 4.00 9.07
C PRO A 233 -24.46 2.72 9.18
N THR A 234 -24.75 1.86 10.16
CA THR A 234 -23.94 0.67 10.49
C THR A 234 -23.60 -0.23 9.31
N GLU A 235 -24.56 -0.49 8.41
CA GLU A 235 -24.34 -1.34 7.23
C GLU A 235 -23.35 -0.70 6.25
N GLN A 236 -23.55 0.58 5.92
CA GLN A 236 -22.66 1.34 5.02
C GLN A 236 -21.28 1.56 5.65
N ALA A 237 -21.22 1.78 6.96
CA ALA A 237 -19.98 1.89 7.71
C ALA A 237 -19.21 0.57 7.64
N SER A 238 -19.87 -0.58 7.83
CA SER A 238 -19.24 -1.90 7.74
C SER A 238 -18.69 -2.17 6.34
N GLU A 239 -19.46 -1.85 5.29
CA GLU A 239 -19.02 -2.02 3.91
C GLU A 239 -17.80 -1.14 3.61
N LEU A 240 -17.84 0.14 4.00
CA LEU A 240 -16.72 1.05 3.76
C LEU A 240 -15.45 0.64 4.52
N LYS A 241 -15.57 0.21 5.79
CA LYS A 241 -14.42 -0.30 6.55
C LYS A 241 -13.82 -1.53 5.88
N ASN A 242 -14.65 -2.48 5.43
CA ASN A 242 -14.17 -3.64 4.69
C ASN A 242 -13.43 -3.24 3.40
N VAL A 243 -13.99 -2.33 2.62
CA VAL A 243 -13.33 -1.82 1.40
C VAL A 243 -11.99 -1.17 1.75
N MET A 244 -11.94 -0.31 2.78
CA MET A 244 -10.70 0.33 3.21
C MET A 244 -9.64 -0.69 3.66
N HIS A 245 -10.01 -1.73 4.40
CA HIS A 245 -9.06 -2.75 4.87
C HIS A 245 -8.58 -3.65 3.72
N CYS A 246 -9.51 -4.14 2.88
CA CYS A 246 -9.19 -4.90 1.67
C CYS A 246 -8.25 -4.12 0.76
N PHE A 247 -8.44 -2.80 0.68
CA PHE A 247 -7.62 -1.92 -0.13
C PHE A 247 -6.12 -1.91 0.29
N PHE A 248 -5.81 -1.87 1.58
CA PHE A 248 -4.40 -1.97 2.02
C PHE A 248 -3.83 -3.37 1.90
N MET A 249 -4.68 -4.40 1.99
CA MET A 249 -4.28 -5.78 1.72
C MET A 249 -3.91 -5.98 0.26
N ASP A 250 -4.72 -5.43 -0.64
CA ASP A 250 -4.50 -5.37 -2.08
C ASP A 250 -3.14 -4.74 -2.45
N LEU A 251 -2.74 -3.65 -1.76
CA LEU A 251 -1.42 -3.05 -1.96
C LEU A 251 -0.27 -3.98 -1.56
N CYS A 252 -0.44 -4.73 -0.47
CA CYS A 252 0.56 -5.69 -0.02
C CYS A 252 0.67 -6.87 -0.99
N GLU A 253 -0.45 -7.33 -1.56
CA GLU A 253 -0.47 -8.36 -2.59
C GLU A 253 0.18 -7.84 -3.89
N LEU A 254 -0.07 -6.59 -4.28
CA LEU A 254 0.62 -5.95 -5.41
C LEU A 254 2.13 -5.84 -5.18
N ALA A 255 2.57 -5.49 -3.98
CA ALA A 255 3.99 -5.47 -3.63
C ALA A 255 4.64 -6.86 -3.72
N HIS A 256 3.93 -7.90 -3.28
CA HIS A 256 4.39 -9.28 -3.48
C HIS A 256 4.45 -9.64 -4.97
N SER A 257 3.44 -9.25 -5.75
CA SER A 257 3.40 -9.44 -7.20
C SER A 257 4.56 -8.70 -7.91
N GLU A 258 4.93 -7.51 -7.43
CA GLU A 258 6.10 -6.75 -7.92
C GLU A 258 7.38 -7.57 -7.80
N PHE A 259 7.59 -8.18 -6.63
CA PHE A 259 8.75 -9.01 -6.40
C PHE A 259 8.82 -10.18 -7.39
N GLU A 260 7.69 -10.85 -7.63
CA GLU A 260 7.64 -11.98 -8.56
C GLU A 260 7.89 -11.57 -10.01
N ILE A 261 7.31 -10.45 -10.49
CA ILE A 261 7.61 -9.95 -11.84
C ILE A 261 9.01 -9.37 -11.95
N GLY A 262 9.56 -8.80 -10.88
CA GLY A 262 10.94 -8.34 -10.83
C GLY A 262 11.92 -9.50 -11.02
N MET A 263 11.67 -10.63 -10.34
CA MET A 263 12.42 -11.88 -10.54
C MET A 263 12.29 -12.40 -11.98
N LEU A 264 11.09 -12.35 -12.55
CA LEU A 264 10.88 -12.72 -13.96
C LEU A 264 11.67 -11.81 -14.90
N ASN A 265 11.57 -10.50 -14.73
CA ASN A 265 12.31 -9.52 -15.54
C ASN A 265 13.82 -9.75 -15.44
N TRP A 266 14.35 -10.03 -14.24
CA TRP A 266 15.75 -10.38 -14.04
C TRP A 266 16.15 -11.66 -14.80
N SER A 267 15.29 -12.68 -14.83
CA SER A 267 15.56 -13.94 -15.56
C SER A 267 15.50 -13.83 -17.09
N LEU A 268 14.90 -12.76 -17.63
CA LEU A 268 14.73 -12.54 -19.07
C LEU A 268 15.84 -11.67 -19.70
N GLN A 269 16.67 -11.05 -18.86
CA GLN A 269 17.83 -10.25 -19.25
C GLN A 269 18.99 -11.16 -19.63
#